data_AF-A0A0Q6RT78-F1
#
_entry.id   AF-A0A0Q6RT78-F1
#
_cell.length_a   1.000
_cell.length_b   1.000
_cell.length_c   1.000
_cell.angle_alpha   90.00
_cell.angle_beta   90.00
_cell.angle_gamma   90.00
#
_symmetry.space_group_name_H-M   'P 1'
#
loop_
_entity.id
_entity.type
_entity.pdbx_description
1 polymer ?
#
loop_
_entity_poly.entity_id
_entity_poly.type
_entity_poly.pdbx_seq_one_letter_code
_entity_poly.pdbx_strand_id
1 'polypeptide(L)' 'MSKYILVQDDDRWAIVDEATQAPARIDGVWLAQMQHDEARQMIKILRGIEVIRGASTRTAVSAKRLGRLALHGAGIE' A
#
# COMPACT_ATOMS: atom_id res chain seq x y z
N MET A 1 -2.34 6.57 -4.22
CA MET A 1 -1.97 5.27 -4.82
C MET A 1 -0.52 5.44 -5.21
N SER A 2 0.40 4.74 -4.53
CA SER A 2 1.81 4.92 -4.81
C SER A 2 2.13 4.39 -6.20
N LYS A 3 2.97 5.12 -6.93
CA LYS A 3 3.45 4.67 -8.23
C LYS A 3 4.86 4.14 -8.01
N TYR A 4 5.03 2.84 -8.23
CA TYR A 4 6.32 2.18 -8.12
C TYR A 4 7.02 2.12 -9.48
N ILE A 5 8.31 2.42 -9.48
CA ILE A 5 9.21 2.30 -10.64
C ILE A 5 10.34 1.33 -10.32
N LEU A 6 10.93 0.76 -11.38
CA LEU A 6 12.12 -0.07 -11.30
C LEU A 6 13.34 0.77 -11.62
N VAL A 7 14.33 0.73 -10.74
CA VAL A 7 15.62 1.40 -10.91
C VAL A 7 16.69 0.32 -10.89
N GLN A 8 17.53 0.32 -11.92
CA GLN A 8 18.68 -0.58 -11.99
C GLN A 8 19.85 0.02 -11.19
N ASP A 9 20.49 -0.81 -10.39
CA ASP A 9 21.72 -0.51 -9.66
C ASP A 9 22.66 -1.71 -9.84
N ASP A 10 23.75 -1.50 -10.57
CA ASP A 10 24.60 -2.55 -11.14
C ASP A 10 23.80 -3.65 -11.86
N ASP A 11 23.93 -4.90 -11.40
CA ASP A 11 23.26 -6.09 -11.94
C ASP A 11 21.94 -6.41 -11.22
N ARG A 12 21.47 -5.52 -10.34
CA ARG A 12 20.25 -5.73 -9.56
C ARG A 12 19.27 -4.58 -9.74
N TRP A 13 18.04 -4.84 -9.34
CA TRP A 13 16.91 -3.94 -9.48
C TRP A 13 16.32 -3.60 -8.13
N ALA A 14 16.14 -2.32 -7.88
CA ALA A 14 15.41 -1.78 -6.74
C ALA A 14 14.01 -1.33 -7.19
N ILE A 15 13.04 -1.49 -6.31
CA ILE A 15 11.69 -0.91 -6.48
C ILE A 15 11.66 0.38 -5.69
N VAL A 16 11.33 1.48 -6.34
CA VAL A 16 11.34 2.83 -5.76
C VAL A 16 9.95 3.44 -5.87
N ASP A 17 9.50 4.11 -4.82
CA ASP A 17 8.30 4.95 -4.87
C ASP A 17 8.63 6.22 -5.67
N GLU A 18 7.92 6.44 -6.78
CA GLU A 18 8.20 7.52 -7.72
C GLU A 18 8.06 8.91 -7.09
N ALA A 19 7.15 9.08 -6.14
CA ALA A 19 6.88 10.38 -5.52
C ALA A 19 7.97 10.75 -4.51
N THR A 20 8.43 9.78 -3.72
CA THR A 20 9.40 10.00 -2.63
C THR A 20 10.84 9.68 -3.02
N GLN A 21 11.06 8.99 -4.14
CA GLN A 21 12.34 8.41 -4.55
C GLN A 21 12.96 7.49 -3.48
N ALA A 22 12.17 7.04 -2.51
CA ALA A 22 12.61 6.13 -1.47
C ALA A 22 12.38 4.67 -1.91
N PRO A 23 13.23 3.72 -1.46
CA PRO A 23 12.99 2.31 -1.71
C PRO A 23 11.60 1.85 -1.23
N ALA A 24 10.98 0.92 -1.93
CA ALA A 24 9.69 0.41 -1.53
C ALA A 24 9.79 -0.31 -0.17
N ARG A 25 8.72 -0.19 0.62
CA ARG A 25 8.60 -0.83 1.94
C ARG A 25 7.34 -1.68 2.03
N ILE A 26 7.44 -2.79 2.74
CA ILE A 26 6.29 -3.58 3.21
C ILE A 26 6.30 -3.52 4.73
N ASP A 27 5.25 -2.96 5.32
CA ASP A 27 5.10 -2.84 6.78
C ASP A 27 6.33 -2.23 7.49
N GLY A 28 6.92 -1.21 6.84
CA GLY A 28 8.09 -0.50 7.35
C GLY A 28 9.43 -1.14 7.00
N VAL A 29 9.45 -2.36 6.47
CA VAL A 29 10.66 -3.08 6.06
C VAL A 29 10.98 -2.74 4.61
N TRP A 30 12.21 -2.31 4.35
CA TRP A 30 12.70 -2.01 3.01
C TRP A 30 12.86 -3.29 2.19
N LEU A 31 12.48 -3.22 0.92
CA LEU A 31 12.77 -4.29 -0.02
C LEU A 31 14.24 -4.26 -0.43
N ALA A 32 14.88 -5.42 -0.38
CA ALA A 32 16.22 -5.60 -0.89
C ALA A 32 16.24 -5.48 -2.43
N GLN A 33 17.42 -5.19 -2.98
CA GLN A 33 17.65 -5.32 -4.41
C GLN A 33 17.49 -6.77 -4.85
N MET A 34 16.97 -6.96 -6.06
CA MET A 34 16.59 -8.27 -6.58
C MET A 34 16.81 -8.38 -8.09
N GLN A 35 16.58 -9.55 -8.67
CA GLN A 35 16.68 -9.72 -10.12
C GLN A 35 15.52 -9.02 -10.84
N HIS A 36 15.69 -8.67 -12.11
CA HIS A 36 14.68 -7.91 -12.87
C HIS A 36 13.29 -8.57 -12.84
N ASP A 37 13.23 -9.88 -13.06
CA ASP A 37 11.95 -10.62 -13.09
C ASP A 37 11.30 -10.71 -11.71
N GLU A 38 12.11 -10.86 -10.67
CA GLU A 38 11.66 -10.81 -9.27
C GLU A 38 11.08 -9.42 -8.95
N ALA A 39 11.77 -8.35 -9.36
CA ALA A 39 11.32 -6.98 -9.18
C ALA A 39 9.99 -6.70 -9.88
N ARG A 40 9.81 -7.20 -11.12
CA ARG A 40 8.54 -7.09 -11.85
C ARG A 40 7.40 -7.82 -11.17
N GLN A 41 7.65 -9.01 -10.60
CA GLN A 41 6.64 -9.75 -9.86
C GLN A 41 6.29 -9.03 -8.55
N MET A 42 7.30 -8.55 -7.83
CA MET A 42 7.13 -7.85 -6.57
C MET A 42 6.32 -6.54 -6.71
N ILE A 43 6.48 -5.79 -7.81
CA ILE A 43 5.60 -4.63 -8.09
C ILE A 43 4.12 -5.03 -8.15
N LYS A 44 3.79 -6.20 -8.73
CA LYS A 44 2.40 -6.67 -8.78
C LYS A 44 1.86 -6.96 -7.39
N ILE A 45 2.68 -7.57 -6.54
CA ILE A 45 2.34 -7.86 -5.14
C ILE A 45 2.09 -6.56 -4.37
N LEU A 46 2.99 -5.58 -4.48
CA LEU A 46 2.86 -4.27 -3.84
C LEU A 46 1.55 -3.58 -4.22
N ARG A 47 1.22 -3.53 -5.52
CA ARG A 47 -0.04 -2.96 -6.01
C ARG A 47 -1.25 -3.71 -5.45
N GLY A 48 -1.20 -5.03 -5.36
CA GLY A 48 -2.25 -5.84 -4.76
C GLY A 48 -2.48 -5.49 -3.29
N ILE A 49 -1.39 -5.36 -2.50
CA ILE A 49 -1.44 -4.96 -1.10
C ILE A 49 -2.07 -3.57 -0.94
N GLU A 50 -1.70 -2.60 -1.77
CA GLU A 50 -2.27 -1.25 -1.72
C GLU A 50 -3.77 -1.25 -2.01
N VAL A 51 -4.21 -2.01 -3.02
CA VAL A 51 -5.64 -2.14 -3.35
C VAL A 51 -6.40 -2.70 -2.14
N ILE A 52 -5.86 -3.73 -1.49
CA ILE A 52 -6.47 -4.33 -0.30
C ILE A 52 -6.49 -3.31 0.86
N ARG A 53 -5.39 -2.61 1.15
CA ARG A 53 -5.37 -1.56 2.19
C ARG A 53 -6.40 -0.47 1.91
N GLY A 54 -6.49 0.00 0.67
CA GLY A 54 -7.45 1.01 0.26
C GLY A 54 -8.90 0.53 0.39
N ALA A 55 -9.19 -0.74 0.11
CA ALA A 55 -10.50 -1.34 0.36
C ALA A 55 -10.80 -1.43 1.87
N SER A 56 -9.86 -1.97 2.66
CA SER A 56 -10.00 -2.10 4.12
C SER A 56 -10.25 -0.76 4.81
N THR A 57 -9.49 0.28 4.47
CA THR A 57 -9.68 1.64 5.02
C THR A 57 -11.06 2.19 4.68
N ARG A 58 -11.52 2.04 3.44
CA ARG A 58 -12.86 2.47 3.03
C ARG A 58 -13.95 1.74 3.82
N THR A 59 -13.83 0.43 3.98
CA THR A 59 -14.76 -0.37 4.77
C THR A 59 -14.77 0.08 6.24
N ALA A 60 -13.61 0.31 6.84
CA ALA A 60 -13.50 0.79 8.22
C ALA A 60 -14.16 2.17 8.42
N VAL A 61 -13.95 3.10 7.48
CA VAL A 61 -14.59 4.43 7.50
C VAL A 61 -16.11 4.32 7.39
N SER A 62 -16.61 3.48 6.47
CA SER A 62 -18.05 3.23 6.32
C SER A 62 -18.66 2.62 7.58
N ALA A 63 -18.00 1.63 8.18
CA ALA A 63 -18.44 1.01 9.43
C ALA A 63 -18.50 2.03 10.59
N LYS A 64 -17.47 2.87 10.73
CA LYS A 64 -17.44 3.95 11.73
C LYS A 64 -18.57 4.96 11.53
N ARG A 65 -18.88 5.32 10.28
CA ARG A 65 -19.98 6.22 9.94
C ARG A 65 -21.34 5.62 10.31
N LEU A 66 -21.57 4.35 9.96
CA LEU A 66 -22.80 3.64 10.30
C LEU A 66 -22.98 3.49 11.81
N GLY A 67 -21.92 3.13 12.54
CA GLY A 67 -21.93 3.08 14.01
C GLY A 67 -22.29 4.43 14.64
N ARG A 68 -21.73 5.54 14.14
CA ARG A 68 -22.07 6.88 14.62
C ARG A 68 -23.54 7.25 14.36
N LEU A 69 -24.08 6.90 13.19
CA LEU A 69 -25.48 7.14 12.86
C LEU A 69 -26.42 6.30 13.73
N ALA A 70 -26.06 5.03 14.00
CA ALA A 70 -26.81 4.17 14.90
C ALA A 70 -26.84 4.71 16.34
N LEU A 71 -25.71 5.25 16.84
CA LEU A 71 -25.63 5.86 18.17
C LEU A 71 -26.43 7.16 18.28
N HIS A 72 -26.36 8.06 17.29
CA HIS A 72 -27.16 9.29 17.28
C HIS A 72 -28.66 9.02 17.08
N GLY A 73 -29.03 7.99 16.32
CA GLY A 73 -30.44 7.58 16.17
C GLY A 73 -31.01 6.88 17.41
N ALA A 74 -30.16 6.35 18.28
CA ALA A 74 -30.56 5.66 19.53
C ALA A 74 -30.71 6.60 20.74
N GLY A 75 -30.40 7.90 20.63
CA GLY A 75 -30.59 8.87 21.71
C GLY A 75 -29.74 8.62 22.96
N ILE A 76 -28.56 8.03 22.80
CA ILE A 76 -27.58 7.87 23.89
C ILE A 76 -26.52 8.95 23.69
N GLU A 77 -26.61 10.03 24.47
CA GLU A 77 -25.53 11.02 24.65
C GLU A 77 -24.41 10.46 25.55
#